data_AF-A0A9W7C7J5-F1
#
_entry.id   AF-A0A9W7C7J5-F1
#
_cell.length_a   1.000
_cell.length_b   1.000
_cell.length_c   1.000
_cell.angle_alpha   90.00
_cell.angle_beta   90.00
_cell.angle_gamma   90.00
#
_symmetry.space_group_name_H-M   'P 1'
#
loop_
_entity.id
_entity.type
_entity.pdbx_description
1 polymer ?
#
loop_
_entity_poly.entity_id
_entity_poly.type
_entity_poly.pdbx_seq_one_letter_code
_entity_poly.pdbx_strand_id
1 'polypeptide(L)'
;MNNTRSKKRRGKPSMKGMKHGHDDKLEYSKMRNWELYSDLMFGYTSSYLPLVDMEDESFTSWYRKTAGMHTVETWLSNYKRHPYAWGALIMIHGVNEVSARLRSKVENYAVYSAVLLSASVVLFAFTEINQHFDEAHWVLKRIYLYALCVSVSSHMCSILLSMHFVNALNEAGRDADVIRMFGEGQGFLATHKCAQAFQTGLIALAVGVVDMIAINFDWFDGVICTFVGGAILYKLKATSEKLFSSSSLVSYWRWGVGKDGEIGSRAEENEDPFDLRVPMERVAMKTKISNRLFKMIKGEDVLDEHDRFVLEREHKESNLRMSYLKKREALMSPTSSGKFKSFSFESGKGSECGGEGNKDGIDSLKDGMDYDEGLQATLLQHKDGFSNATLGNFGSPLGS
;
A
#
# COMPACT_ATOMS: atom_id res chain seq x y z
N MET A 1 51.10 -4.70 26.53
CA MET A 1 51.12 -6.14 26.16
C MET A 1 50.96 -6.24 24.65
N ASN A 2 52.06 -6.55 23.97
CA ASN A 2 52.15 -6.66 22.52
C ASN A 2 51.54 -7.97 22.05
N ASN A 3 50.68 -7.94 21.03
CA ASN A 3 50.15 -9.15 20.40
C ASN A 3 50.46 -9.13 18.90
N THR A 4 51.55 -9.80 18.54
CA THR A 4 52.03 -10.01 17.17
C THR A 4 51.31 -11.20 16.55
N ARG A 5 50.41 -10.96 15.59
CA ARG A 5 49.78 -12.01 14.77
C ARG A 5 50.51 -12.18 13.43
N SER A 6 50.98 -13.40 13.18
CA SER A 6 51.73 -13.81 12.01
C SER A 6 50.85 -13.89 10.75
N LYS A 7 51.38 -13.35 9.64
CA LYS A 7 50.78 -13.43 8.30
C LYS A 7 51.11 -14.78 7.66
N LYS A 8 50.11 -15.65 7.50
CA LYS A 8 50.19 -16.91 6.74
C LYS A 8 49.89 -16.62 5.26
N ARG A 9 50.92 -16.65 4.41
CA ARG A 9 50.81 -16.54 2.95
C ARG A 9 50.08 -17.76 2.38
N ARG A 10 48.96 -17.56 1.66
CA ARG A 10 48.31 -18.57 0.82
C ARG A 10 48.80 -18.40 -0.62
N GLY A 11 49.22 -19.51 -1.23
CA GLY A 11 49.71 -19.58 -2.59
C GLY A 11 48.61 -19.39 -3.63
N LYS A 12 48.99 -18.79 -4.77
CA LYS A 12 48.16 -18.67 -5.97
C LYS A 12 48.02 -20.04 -6.65
N PRO A 13 46.82 -20.49 -7.03
CA PRO A 13 46.68 -21.56 -7.99
C PRO A 13 46.87 -21.03 -9.41
N SER A 14 47.65 -21.77 -10.18
CA SER A 14 47.88 -21.62 -11.61
C SER A 14 46.65 -22.11 -12.38
N MET A 15 46.01 -21.23 -13.18
CA MET A 15 45.03 -21.65 -14.18
C MET A 15 45.67 -21.65 -15.56
N LYS A 16 45.88 -22.84 -16.10
CA LYS A 16 46.17 -23.08 -17.52
C LYS A 16 44.97 -23.81 -18.13
N GLY A 17 44.36 -23.17 -19.13
CA GLY A 17 43.63 -23.82 -20.22
C GLY A 17 42.17 -24.19 -19.95
N MET A 18 41.25 -23.28 -20.27
CA MET A 18 39.89 -23.64 -20.65
C MET A 18 39.60 -23.07 -22.05
N LYS A 19 39.27 -23.98 -22.97
CA LYS A 19 38.89 -23.69 -24.35
C LYS A 19 37.49 -23.10 -24.35
N HIS A 20 37.31 -21.93 -24.95
CA HIS A 20 36.00 -21.39 -25.31
C HIS A 20 35.39 -22.21 -26.44
N GLY A 21 34.14 -22.62 -26.25
CA GLY A 21 33.39 -23.30 -27.27
C GLY A 21 31.95 -23.55 -26.84
N HIS A 22 31.06 -22.64 -27.29
CA HIS A 22 29.73 -22.97 -27.76
C HIS A 22 28.50 -22.94 -26.84
N ASP A 23 28.55 -22.31 -25.66
CA ASP A 23 27.37 -22.21 -24.75
C ASP A 23 26.62 -20.85 -24.72
N ASP A 24 27.14 -19.81 -25.37
CA ASP A 24 26.60 -18.44 -25.22
C ASP A 24 25.21 -18.19 -25.88
N LYS A 25 24.68 -19.15 -26.65
CA LYS A 25 23.41 -18.95 -27.40
C LYS A 25 22.17 -19.52 -26.70
N LEU A 26 22.34 -20.37 -25.68
CA LEU A 26 21.21 -20.91 -24.92
C LEU A 26 20.77 -19.98 -23.77
N GLU A 27 21.68 -19.12 -23.27
CA GLU A 27 21.36 -18.13 -22.22
C GLU A 27 20.44 -17.00 -22.72
N TYR A 28 20.55 -16.59 -23.99
CA TYR A 28 19.79 -15.47 -24.55
C TYR A 28 18.27 -15.73 -24.70
N SER A 29 17.82 -16.99 -24.70
CA SER A 29 16.41 -17.34 -24.88
C SER A 29 15.63 -17.30 -23.56
N LYS A 30 16.27 -17.64 -22.43
CA LYS A 30 15.66 -17.60 -21.09
C LYS A 30 15.49 -16.17 -20.57
N MET A 31 16.25 -15.21 -21.09
CA MET A 31 16.22 -13.82 -20.64
C MET A 31 14.94 -13.08 -21.04
N ARG A 32 14.30 -13.41 -22.17
CA ARG A 32 13.31 -12.51 -22.78
C ARG A 32 11.94 -12.47 -22.08
N ASN A 33 11.56 -13.49 -21.32
CA ASN A 33 10.32 -13.48 -20.51
C ASN A 33 10.57 -13.05 -19.05
N TRP A 34 11.80 -13.20 -18.55
CA TRP A 34 12.19 -12.72 -17.23
C TRP A 34 12.50 -11.23 -17.24
N GLU A 35 13.06 -10.70 -18.33
CA GLU A 35 13.23 -9.27 -18.56
C GLU A 35 11.90 -8.52 -18.47
N LEU A 36 10.81 -9.07 -19.00
CA LEU A 36 9.47 -8.48 -18.87
C LEU A 36 8.97 -8.43 -17.41
N TYR A 37 9.38 -9.38 -16.57
CA TYR A 37 9.03 -9.47 -15.15
C TYR A 37 9.96 -8.64 -14.25
N SER A 38 11.24 -8.54 -14.59
CA SER A 38 12.19 -7.66 -13.89
C SER A 38 11.98 -6.19 -14.26
N ASP A 39 11.64 -5.90 -15.51
CA ASP A 39 11.34 -4.55 -16.00
C ASP A 39 10.09 -3.97 -15.32
N LEU A 40 9.11 -4.82 -14.97
CA LEU A 40 7.90 -4.44 -14.24
C LEU A 40 8.14 -4.27 -12.72
N MET A 41 9.15 -4.93 -12.16
CA MET A 41 9.43 -4.97 -10.71
C MET A 41 10.56 -4.03 -10.26
N PHE A 42 11.51 -3.70 -11.15
CA PHE A 42 12.76 -3.02 -10.77
C PHE A 42 13.12 -1.79 -11.62
N GLY A 43 12.42 -1.52 -12.73
CA GLY A 43 12.70 -0.34 -13.57
C GLY A 43 14.03 -0.45 -14.31
N TYR A 44 13.96 -0.63 -15.64
CA TYR A 44 15.05 -0.54 -16.63
C TYR A 44 16.47 -0.95 -16.16
N THR A 45 16.87 -2.19 -16.46
CA THR A 45 18.03 -2.52 -17.35
C THR A 45 18.30 -4.03 -17.41
N SER A 46 17.91 -4.64 -18.54
CA SER A 46 18.65 -5.59 -19.39
C SER A 46 19.62 -6.62 -18.76
N SER A 47 19.25 -7.89 -18.94
CA SER A 47 20.15 -8.98 -19.39
C SER A 47 21.16 -9.59 -18.42
N TYR A 48 21.06 -9.28 -17.14
CA TYR A 48 21.45 -10.21 -16.11
C TYR A 48 20.25 -10.29 -15.18
N LEU A 49 19.74 -11.47 -14.84
CA LEU A 49 19.51 -11.64 -13.41
C LEU A 49 20.88 -11.26 -12.86
N PRO A 50 21.08 -10.12 -12.17
CA PRO A 50 22.24 -10.07 -11.30
C PRO A 50 22.15 -11.41 -10.59
N LEU A 51 23.25 -12.17 -10.56
CA LEU A 51 23.46 -13.10 -9.48
C LEU A 51 22.97 -12.31 -8.28
N VAL A 52 21.72 -12.55 -7.82
CA VAL A 52 21.00 -11.52 -7.07
C VAL A 52 21.82 -11.46 -5.83
N ASP A 53 22.66 -10.43 -5.77
CA ASP A 53 23.72 -10.47 -4.83
C ASP A 53 22.92 -10.39 -3.54
N MET A 54 23.05 -11.40 -2.69
CA MET A 54 22.35 -11.34 -1.40
C MET A 54 22.86 -10.12 -0.62
N GLU A 55 23.96 -9.51 -1.10
CA GLU A 55 24.52 -8.21 -0.72
C GLU A 55 23.80 -6.99 -1.31
N ASP A 56 22.91 -7.13 -2.31
CA ASP A 56 22.09 -6.03 -2.84
C ASP A 56 21.03 -5.62 -1.82
N GLU A 57 21.22 -4.43 -1.25
CA GLU A 57 20.32 -3.83 -0.26
C GLU A 57 18.88 -3.69 -0.80
N SER A 58 18.71 -3.49 -2.10
CA SER A 58 17.39 -3.37 -2.72
C SER A 58 16.62 -4.69 -2.68
N PHE A 59 17.30 -5.80 -2.96
CA PHE A 59 16.74 -7.14 -2.85
C PHE A 59 16.46 -7.51 -1.39
N THR A 60 17.39 -7.21 -0.47
CA THR A 60 17.19 -7.47 0.95
C THR A 60 16.02 -6.66 1.52
N SER A 61 15.89 -5.38 1.12
CA SER A 61 14.76 -4.51 1.48
C SER A 61 13.44 -5.06 0.93
N TRP A 62 13.43 -5.47 -0.33
CA TRP A 62 12.26 -6.09 -0.97
C TRP A 62 11.89 -7.42 -0.29
N TYR A 63 12.87 -8.28 0.00
CA TYR A 63 12.65 -9.55 0.68
C TYR A 63 12.13 -9.34 2.10
N ARG A 64 12.70 -8.40 2.87
CA ARG A 64 12.18 -8.05 4.21
C ARG A 64 10.72 -7.63 4.16
N LYS A 65 10.33 -6.84 3.15
CA LYS A 65 8.94 -6.39 2.96
C LYS A 65 8.01 -7.53 2.54
N THR A 66 8.47 -8.41 1.65
CA THR A 66 7.63 -9.46 1.03
C THR A 66 7.71 -10.82 1.73
N ALA A 67 8.64 -11.01 2.66
CA ALA A 67 8.78 -12.25 3.42
C ALA A 67 7.50 -12.55 4.21
N GLY A 68 6.95 -13.75 4.00
CA GLY A 68 5.72 -14.17 4.66
C GLY A 68 4.43 -13.74 3.95
N MET A 69 4.51 -13.05 2.80
CA MET A 69 3.31 -12.66 2.03
C MET A 69 2.44 -13.87 1.66
N HIS A 70 3.05 -15.03 1.44
CA HIS A 70 2.35 -16.28 1.17
C HIS A 70 1.36 -16.71 2.26
N THR A 71 1.59 -16.29 3.51
CA THR A 71 0.70 -16.63 4.62
C THR A 71 -0.54 -15.75 4.69
N VAL A 72 -0.52 -14.59 4.02
CA VAL A 72 -1.64 -13.64 3.97
C VAL A 72 -2.27 -13.59 2.58
N GLU A 73 -1.77 -14.38 1.62
CA GLU A 73 -2.29 -14.41 0.24
C GLU A 73 -3.77 -14.80 0.22
N THR A 74 -4.15 -15.87 0.91
CA THR A 74 -5.54 -16.32 1.00
C THR A 74 -6.45 -15.28 1.64
N TRP A 75 -5.91 -14.50 2.58
CA TRP A 75 -6.62 -13.37 3.17
C TRP A 75 -6.78 -12.26 2.13
N LEU A 76 -5.68 -11.75 1.54
CA LEU A 76 -5.72 -10.69 0.53
C LEU A 76 -6.58 -11.04 -0.68
N SER A 77 -6.56 -12.30 -1.13
CA SER A 77 -7.35 -12.74 -2.28
C SER A 77 -8.85 -12.75 -2.03
N ASN A 78 -9.25 -12.89 -0.77
CA ASN A 78 -10.64 -12.79 -0.34
C ASN A 78 -11.05 -11.34 0.01
N TYR A 79 -10.46 -10.32 -0.65
CA TYR A 79 -10.67 -8.92 -0.29
C TYR A 79 -12.13 -8.46 -0.27
N LYS A 80 -12.98 -9.06 -1.11
CA LYS A 80 -14.42 -8.76 -1.17
C LYS A 80 -15.16 -9.16 0.10
N ARG A 81 -14.63 -10.12 0.86
CA ARG A 81 -15.23 -10.62 2.11
C ARG A 81 -14.69 -9.93 3.36
N HIS A 82 -13.73 -9.01 3.22
CA HIS A 82 -13.13 -8.39 4.40
C HIS A 82 -14.07 -7.40 5.07
N PRO A 83 -14.14 -7.44 6.42
CA PRO A 83 -14.83 -6.41 7.16
C PRO A 83 -14.13 -5.05 6.91
N TYR A 84 -14.92 -4.03 6.59
CA TYR A 84 -14.48 -2.63 6.47
C TYR A 84 -13.52 -2.30 5.31
N ALA A 85 -13.50 -3.09 4.22
CA ALA A 85 -12.77 -2.78 2.99
C ALA A 85 -11.24 -2.63 3.13
N TRP A 86 -10.64 -3.11 4.22
CA TRP A 86 -9.22 -2.87 4.50
C TRP A 86 -8.28 -3.57 3.53
N GLY A 87 -8.59 -4.80 3.13
CA GLY A 87 -7.76 -5.48 2.13
C GLY A 87 -7.72 -4.69 0.81
N ALA A 88 -8.84 -4.11 0.41
CA ALA A 88 -8.89 -3.21 -0.75
C ALA A 88 -8.06 -1.94 -0.52
N LEU A 89 -8.21 -1.28 0.64
CA LEU A 89 -7.42 -0.09 0.97
C LEU A 89 -5.91 -0.37 0.95
N ILE A 90 -5.47 -1.49 1.53
CA ILE A 90 -4.08 -1.93 1.55
C ILE A 90 -3.59 -2.25 0.13
N MET A 91 -4.42 -2.84 -0.73
CA MET A 91 -4.07 -3.11 -2.12
C MET A 91 -3.98 -1.84 -2.98
N ILE A 92 -4.82 -0.84 -2.72
CA ILE A 92 -4.84 0.42 -3.47
C ILE A 92 -3.66 1.32 -3.04
N HIS A 93 -3.49 1.54 -1.74
CA HIS A 93 -2.51 2.51 -1.22
C HIS A 93 -1.18 1.89 -0.79
N GLY A 94 -1.15 0.59 -0.53
CA GLY A 94 0.01 -0.10 0.05
C GLY A 94 0.06 -0.01 1.58
N VAL A 95 0.78 -0.96 2.19
CA VAL A 95 0.90 -1.10 3.64
C VAL A 95 1.56 0.12 4.29
N ASN A 96 2.58 0.71 3.65
CA ASN A 96 3.30 1.87 4.19
C ASN A 96 2.39 3.09 4.32
N GLU A 97 1.62 3.40 3.28
CA GLU A 97 0.73 4.56 3.27
C GLU A 97 -0.43 4.38 4.27
N VAL A 98 -1.05 3.20 4.29
CA VAL A 98 -2.16 2.92 5.20
C VAL A 98 -1.70 2.96 6.66
N SER A 99 -0.56 2.32 6.97
CA SER A 99 -0.01 2.33 8.34
C SER A 99 0.41 3.73 8.77
N ALA A 100 1.02 4.53 7.89
CA ALA A 100 1.37 5.93 8.17
C ALA A 100 0.13 6.80 8.47
N ARG A 101 -0.93 6.69 7.67
CA ARG A 101 -2.20 7.40 7.90
C ARG A 101 -2.84 7.02 9.23
N LEU A 102 -2.88 5.73 9.56
CA LEU A 102 -3.46 5.25 10.81
C LEU A 102 -2.63 5.67 12.02
N ARG A 103 -1.31 5.61 11.90
CA ARG A 103 -0.36 6.08 12.90
C ARG A 103 -0.58 7.56 13.20
N SER A 104 -0.55 8.42 12.17
CA SER A 104 -0.78 9.86 12.33
C SER A 104 -2.15 10.14 12.95
N LYS A 105 -3.20 9.42 12.54
CA LYS A 105 -4.54 9.57 13.13
C LYS A 105 -4.56 9.25 14.63
N VAL A 106 -3.92 8.16 15.03
CA VAL A 106 -3.88 7.70 16.42
C VAL A 106 -3.00 8.62 17.28
N GLU A 107 -1.84 9.04 16.77
CA GLU A 107 -0.96 10.03 17.39
C GLU A 107 -1.69 11.37 17.60
N ASN A 108 -2.48 11.82 16.63
CA ASN A 108 -3.29 13.03 16.78
C ASN A 108 -4.28 12.92 17.96
N TYR A 109 -4.95 11.77 18.14
CA TYR A 109 -5.81 11.58 19.33
C TYR A 109 -5.04 11.65 20.64
N ALA A 110 -3.81 11.14 20.69
CA ALA A 110 -2.96 11.24 21.86
C ALA A 110 -2.54 12.68 22.15
N VAL A 111 -2.11 13.43 21.12
CA VAL A 111 -1.72 14.84 21.24
C VAL A 111 -2.89 15.69 21.75
N TYR A 112 -4.08 15.55 21.13
CA TYR A 112 -5.26 16.29 21.58
C TYR A 112 -5.71 15.85 22.98
N SER A 113 -5.61 14.55 23.31
CA SER A 113 -5.89 14.07 24.67
C SER A 113 -4.96 14.70 25.69
N ALA A 114 -3.67 14.86 25.39
CA ALA A 114 -2.72 15.47 26.31
C ALA A 114 -3.04 16.96 26.59
N VAL A 115 -3.48 17.70 25.56
CA VAL A 115 -3.92 19.10 25.72
C VAL A 115 -5.20 19.20 26.55
N LEU A 116 -6.19 18.33 26.31
CA LEU A 116 -7.43 18.33 27.09
C LEU A 116 -7.22 17.83 28.52
N LEU A 117 -6.28 16.92 28.70
CA LEU A 117 -5.85 16.46 30.01
C LEU A 117 -5.20 17.58 30.83
N SER A 118 -4.32 18.40 30.23
CA SER A 118 -3.73 19.53 30.94
C SER A 118 -4.78 20.56 31.34
N ALA A 119 -5.77 20.84 30.47
CA ALA A 119 -6.92 21.66 30.82
C ALA A 119 -7.75 21.04 31.96
N SER A 120 -7.95 19.72 31.96
CA SER A 120 -8.68 19.00 33.01
C SER A 120 -7.99 19.11 34.37
N VAL A 121 -6.65 19.07 34.42
CA VAL A 121 -5.88 19.26 35.67
C VAL A 121 -6.05 20.67 36.22
N VAL A 122 -6.04 21.69 35.36
CA VAL A 122 -6.28 23.08 35.77
C VAL A 122 -7.69 23.22 36.35
N LEU A 123 -8.70 22.67 35.67
CA LEU A 123 -10.08 22.67 36.18
C LEU A 123 -10.20 21.98 37.53
N PHE A 124 -9.51 20.84 37.71
CA PHE A 124 -9.47 20.12 38.99
C PHE A 124 -8.93 21.01 40.12
N ALA A 125 -7.82 21.72 39.88
CA ALA A 125 -7.21 22.60 40.89
C ALA A 125 -8.13 23.76 41.32
N PHE A 126 -8.97 24.27 40.42
CA PHE A 126 -9.93 25.34 40.76
C PHE A 126 -11.02 24.90 41.76
N THR A 127 -11.27 23.60 41.93
CA THR A 127 -12.30 23.13 42.87
C THR A 127 -11.94 23.27 44.34
N GLU A 128 -10.66 23.28 44.69
CA GLU A 128 -10.23 23.36 46.10
C GLU A 128 -10.42 24.76 46.70
N ILE A 129 -10.51 25.80 45.87
CA ILE A 129 -10.52 27.21 46.30
C ILE A 129 -11.89 27.64 46.83
N ASN A 130 -12.98 27.04 46.33
CA ASN A 130 -14.33 27.39 46.75
C ASN A 130 -14.75 26.47 47.90
N GLN A 131 -14.47 26.76 49.17
CA GLN A 131 -14.91 25.90 50.30
C GLN A 131 -16.12 26.42 51.07
N HIS A 132 -16.64 27.61 50.75
CA HIS A 132 -17.85 28.14 51.37
C HIS A 132 -19.07 27.80 50.54
N PHE A 133 -19.88 26.84 50.98
CA PHE A 133 -20.96 26.34 50.14
C PHE A 133 -22.25 25.98 50.87
N ASP A 134 -23.33 26.36 50.20
CA ASP A 134 -24.73 26.10 50.48
C ASP A 134 -25.10 24.63 50.15
N GLU A 135 -26.04 24.05 50.91
CA GLU A 135 -26.43 22.64 50.77
C GLU A 135 -27.05 22.35 49.40
N ALA A 136 -27.65 23.33 48.71
CA ALA A 136 -28.28 23.09 47.40
C ALA A 136 -27.32 22.58 46.30
N HIS A 137 -26.01 22.82 46.40
CA HIS A 137 -25.04 22.57 45.32
C HIS A 137 -24.20 21.29 45.48
N TRP A 138 -24.45 20.45 46.48
CA TRP A 138 -23.61 19.27 46.73
C TRP A 138 -23.68 18.22 45.61
N VAL A 139 -24.84 18.08 44.95
CA VAL A 139 -25.05 17.10 43.86
C VAL A 139 -24.23 17.48 42.62
N LEU A 140 -24.33 18.73 42.16
CA LEU A 140 -23.61 19.21 40.97
C LEU A 140 -22.09 19.07 41.12
N LYS A 141 -21.55 19.28 42.32
CA LYS A 141 -20.11 19.08 42.59
C LYS A 141 -19.67 17.63 42.44
N ARG A 142 -20.51 16.68 42.85
CA ARG A 142 -20.21 15.26 42.66
C ARG A 142 -20.24 14.89 41.19
N ILE A 143 -21.24 15.37 40.45
CA ILE A 143 -21.33 15.16 39.00
C ILE A 143 -20.08 15.75 38.32
N TYR A 144 -19.72 16.99 38.64
CA TYR A 144 -18.50 17.64 38.17
C TYR A 144 -17.24 16.80 38.44
N LEU A 145 -17.05 16.36 39.69
CA LEU A 145 -15.88 15.59 40.09
C LEU A 145 -15.82 14.26 39.34
N TYR A 146 -16.94 13.54 39.24
CA TYR A 146 -17.00 12.28 38.51
C TYR A 146 -16.78 12.48 37.01
N ALA A 147 -17.33 13.54 36.42
CA ALA A 147 -17.12 13.90 35.03
C ALA A 147 -15.64 14.19 34.74
N LEU A 148 -14.95 14.94 35.61
CA LEU A 148 -13.50 15.15 35.49
C LEU A 148 -12.69 13.86 35.66
N CYS A 149 -13.02 13.02 36.65
CA CYS A 149 -12.33 11.74 36.84
C CYS A 149 -12.48 10.82 35.61
N VAL A 150 -13.68 10.74 35.04
CA VAL A 150 -13.94 9.98 33.81
C VAL A 150 -13.19 10.60 32.63
N SER A 151 -13.20 11.93 32.49
CA SER A 151 -12.45 12.66 31.45
C SER A 151 -10.96 12.32 31.49
N VAL A 152 -10.31 12.53 32.64
CA VAL A 152 -8.88 12.26 32.87
C VAL A 152 -8.55 10.81 32.56
N SER A 153 -9.34 9.87 33.09
CA SER A 153 -9.12 8.43 32.89
C SER A 153 -9.23 8.04 31.41
N SER A 154 -10.22 8.60 30.70
CA SER A 154 -10.48 8.30 29.29
C SER A 154 -9.43 8.92 28.36
N HIS A 155 -8.97 10.14 28.64
CA HIS A 155 -7.86 10.76 27.90
C HIS A 155 -6.54 10.02 28.12
N MET A 156 -6.25 9.60 29.36
CA MET A 156 -5.10 8.74 29.65
C MET A 156 -5.20 7.41 28.91
N CYS A 157 -6.38 6.78 28.90
CA CYS A 157 -6.61 5.55 28.14
C CYS A 157 -6.36 5.75 26.64
N SER A 158 -6.82 6.86 26.05
CA SER A 158 -6.55 7.18 24.64
C SER A 158 -5.05 7.34 24.36
N ILE A 159 -4.28 8.00 25.24
CA ILE A 159 -2.83 8.16 25.09
C ILE A 159 -2.12 6.81 25.15
N LEU A 160 -2.46 5.98 26.15
CA LEU A 160 -1.85 4.66 26.32
C LEU A 160 -2.19 3.72 25.16
N LEU A 161 -3.45 3.70 24.71
CA LEU A 161 -3.86 2.92 23.54
C LEU A 161 -3.11 3.36 22.28
N SER A 162 -2.92 4.66 22.10
CA SER A 162 -2.11 5.20 21.00
C SER A 162 -0.67 4.73 21.07
N MET A 163 -0.04 4.81 22.24
CA MET A 163 1.33 4.35 22.45
C MET A 163 1.48 2.85 22.16
N HIS A 164 0.57 2.02 22.67
CA HIS A 164 0.58 0.58 22.40
C HIS A 164 0.37 0.25 20.93
N PHE A 165 -0.52 0.97 20.24
CA PHE A 165 -0.74 0.81 18.81
C PHE A 165 0.52 1.14 17.99
N VAL A 166 1.19 2.24 18.32
CA VAL A 166 2.43 2.65 17.66
C VAL A 166 3.56 1.67 17.93
N ASN A 167 3.69 1.16 19.16
CA ASN A 167 4.67 0.13 19.50
C ASN A 167 4.41 -1.17 18.74
N ALA A 168 3.16 -1.63 18.67
CA ALA A 168 2.79 -2.81 17.89
C ALA A 168 3.12 -2.65 16.40
N LEU A 169 2.88 -1.46 15.83
CA LEU A 169 3.28 -1.15 14.45
C LEU A 169 4.81 -1.11 14.26
N ASN A 170 5.56 -0.65 15.26
CA ASN A 170 7.02 -0.63 15.22
C ASN A 170 7.65 -2.02 15.38
N GLU A 171 7.00 -2.90 16.14
CA GLU A 171 7.40 -4.30 16.31
C GLU A 171 7.07 -5.15 15.08
N ALA A 172 6.11 -4.72 14.25
CA ALA A 172 5.79 -5.36 12.98
C ALA A 172 6.94 -5.13 11.96
N GLY A 173 7.91 -6.04 11.96
CA GLY A 173 9.09 -5.96 11.09
C GLY A 173 8.84 -6.25 9.61
N ARG A 174 7.65 -6.74 9.22
CA ARG A 174 7.31 -7.14 7.85
C ARG A 174 5.91 -6.67 7.46
N ASP A 175 5.69 -6.39 6.18
CA ASP A 175 4.37 -6.00 5.67
C ASP A 175 3.32 -7.08 5.94
N ALA A 176 3.70 -8.36 5.87
CA ALA A 176 2.80 -9.47 6.17
C ALA A 176 2.31 -9.46 7.62
N ASP A 177 3.14 -9.04 8.59
CA ASP A 177 2.74 -8.97 9.99
C ASP A 177 1.78 -7.80 10.23
N VAL A 178 1.99 -6.67 9.56
CA VAL A 178 1.04 -5.54 9.53
C VAL A 178 -0.30 -5.98 8.92
N ILE A 179 -0.26 -6.68 7.79
CA ILE A 179 -1.47 -7.21 7.13
C ILE A 179 -2.21 -8.18 8.05
N ARG A 180 -1.53 -9.06 8.80
CA ARG A 180 -2.19 -9.93 9.79
C ARG A 180 -2.83 -9.15 10.93
N MET A 181 -2.11 -8.17 11.49
CA MET A 181 -2.63 -7.31 12.55
C MET A 181 -3.95 -6.62 12.14
N PHE A 182 -4.03 -6.20 10.87
CA PHE A 182 -5.27 -5.64 10.32
C PHE A 182 -6.26 -6.69 9.84
N GLY A 183 -5.79 -7.87 9.42
CA GLY A 183 -6.61 -8.92 8.84
C GLY A 183 -7.49 -9.65 9.83
N GLU A 184 -7.06 -9.73 11.08
CA GLU A 184 -7.89 -10.15 12.21
C GLU A 184 -8.84 -9.04 12.70
N GLY A 185 -8.78 -7.84 12.11
CA GLY A 185 -9.55 -6.66 12.51
C GLY A 185 -9.07 -5.98 13.78
N GLN A 186 -8.05 -6.53 14.46
CA GLN A 186 -7.56 -6.02 15.75
C GLN A 186 -6.92 -4.64 15.63
N GLY A 187 -6.10 -4.41 14.60
CA GLY A 187 -5.48 -3.10 14.36
C GLY A 187 -6.52 -1.99 14.18
N PHE A 188 -7.60 -2.26 13.45
CA PHE A 188 -8.67 -1.28 13.26
C PHE A 188 -9.49 -1.09 14.55
N LEU A 189 -9.85 -2.19 15.21
CA LEU A 189 -10.57 -2.14 16.48
C LEU A 189 -9.79 -1.32 17.52
N ALA A 190 -8.47 -1.42 17.55
CA ALA A 190 -7.61 -0.60 18.40
C ALA A 190 -7.75 0.89 18.06
N THR A 191 -7.70 1.28 16.79
CA THR A 191 -7.90 2.69 16.39
C THR A 191 -9.31 3.21 16.74
N HIS A 192 -10.33 2.36 16.60
CA HIS A 192 -11.70 2.71 16.96
C HIS A 192 -11.86 2.88 18.48
N LYS A 193 -11.30 1.97 19.28
CA LYS A 193 -11.28 2.07 20.75
C LYS A 193 -10.54 3.32 21.21
N CYS A 194 -9.42 3.67 20.56
CA CYS A 194 -8.70 4.92 20.83
C CYS A 194 -9.58 6.14 20.57
N ALA A 195 -10.28 6.18 19.43
CA ALA A 195 -11.21 7.27 19.11
C ALA A 195 -12.40 7.34 20.09
N GLN A 196 -12.95 6.20 20.50
CA GLN A 196 -14.03 6.13 21.49
C GLN A 196 -13.58 6.61 22.87
N ALA A 197 -12.38 6.23 23.31
CA ALA A 197 -11.79 6.72 24.56
C ALA A 197 -11.58 8.25 24.49
N PHE A 198 -11.06 8.76 23.38
CA PHE A 198 -10.94 10.21 23.17
C PHE A 198 -12.31 10.92 23.25
N GLN A 199 -13.32 10.43 22.54
CA GLN A 199 -14.67 11.02 22.53
C GLN A 199 -15.34 10.97 23.90
N THR A 200 -15.20 9.86 24.62
CA THR A 200 -15.74 9.71 25.98
C THR A 200 -15.09 10.71 26.92
N GLY A 201 -13.77 10.92 26.80
CA GLY A 201 -13.04 11.94 27.55
C GLY A 201 -13.55 13.35 27.24
N LEU A 202 -13.71 13.67 25.97
CA LEU A 202 -14.20 14.97 25.52
C LEU A 202 -15.63 15.27 26.01
N ILE A 203 -16.55 14.29 25.94
CA ILE A 203 -17.93 14.45 26.42
C ILE A 203 -17.94 14.64 27.94
N ALA A 204 -17.19 13.83 28.68
CA ALA A 204 -17.10 13.96 30.13
C ALA A 204 -16.49 15.30 30.55
N LEU A 205 -15.47 15.78 29.82
CA LEU A 205 -14.91 17.11 30.03
C LEU A 205 -15.94 18.22 29.77
N ALA A 206 -16.72 18.12 28.70
CA ALA A 206 -17.77 19.09 28.38
C ALA A 206 -18.83 19.15 29.49
N VAL A 207 -19.26 18.00 30.02
CA VAL A 207 -20.15 17.93 31.19
C VAL A 207 -19.53 18.64 32.40
N GLY A 208 -18.25 18.37 32.70
CA GLY A 208 -17.54 19.05 33.78
C GLY A 208 -17.46 20.56 33.59
N VAL A 209 -17.23 21.05 32.37
CA VAL A 209 -17.23 22.50 32.09
C VAL A 209 -18.60 23.12 32.32
N VAL A 210 -19.68 22.47 31.86
CA VAL A 210 -21.05 22.93 32.09
C VAL A 210 -21.38 22.97 33.58
N ASP A 211 -21.04 21.92 34.33
CA ASP A 211 -21.27 21.87 35.78
C ASP A 211 -20.49 22.98 36.51
N MET A 212 -19.25 23.26 36.09
CA MET A 212 -18.46 24.35 36.64
C MET A 212 -19.11 25.72 36.41
N ILE A 213 -19.64 25.97 35.21
CA ILE A 213 -20.38 27.19 34.89
C ILE A 213 -21.63 27.29 35.77
N ALA A 214 -22.40 26.20 35.88
CA ALA A 214 -23.61 26.15 36.70
C ALA A 214 -23.34 26.41 38.19
N ILE A 215 -22.18 25.98 38.70
CA ILE A 215 -21.79 26.20 40.10
C ILE A 215 -21.31 27.63 40.35
N ASN A 216 -20.60 28.26 39.40
CA ASN A 216 -19.99 29.58 39.60
C ASN A 216 -20.90 30.76 39.21
N PHE A 217 -21.84 30.56 38.28
CA PHE A 217 -22.73 31.60 37.79
C PHE A 217 -24.18 31.32 38.23
N ASP A 218 -24.92 30.58 37.39
CA ASP A 218 -26.27 30.12 37.67
C ASP A 218 -26.55 28.84 36.86
N TRP A 219 -27.49 28.01 37.31
CA TRP A 219 -27.90 26.80 36.58
C TRP A 219 -28.42 27.13 35.18
N PHE A 220 -29.01 28.31 35.00
CA PHE A 220 -29.50 28.80 33.72
C PHE A 220 -28.38 28.96 32.68
N ASP A 221 -27.22 29.48 33.08
CA ASP A 221 -26.05 29.62 32.19
C ASP A 221 -25.52 28.25 31.76
N GLY A 222 -25.57 27.27 32.66
CA GLY A 222 -25.27 25.86 32.34
C GLY A 222 -26.21 25.29 31.28
N VAL A 223 -27.51 25.59 31.34
CA VAL A 223 -28.49 25.16 30.33
C VAL A 223 -28.23 25.83 28.98
N ILE A 224 -27.93 27.13 28.95
CA ILE A 224 -27.57 27.84 27.72
C ILE A 224 -26.30 27.22 27.10
N CYS A 225 -25.26 27.00 27.92
CA CYS A 225 -24.02 26.38 27.47
C CYS A 225 -24.27 24.99 26.86
N THR A 226 -25.11 24.18 27.51
CA THR A 226 -25.52 22.86 27.03
C THR A 226 -26.24 22.94 25.68
N PHE A 227 -27.16 23.90 25.52
CA PHE A 227 -27.89 24.08 24.27
C PHE A 227 -26.97 24.49 23.12
N VAL A 228 -26.08 25.45 23.35
CA VAL A 228 -25.10 25.91 22.35
C VAL A 228 -24.12 24.78 22.00
N GLY A 229 -23.57 24.10 23.00
CA GLY A 229 -22.69 22.94 22.79
C GLY A 229 -23.37 21.81 22.03
N GLY A 230 -24.62 21.49 22.38
CA GLY A 230 -25.45 20.51 21.69
C GLY A 230 -25.71 20.88 20.23
N ALA A 231 -25.99 22.14 19.93
CA ALA A 231 -26.17 22.62 18.56
C ALA A 231 -24.89 22.49 17.72
N ILE A 232 -23.72 22.80 18.30
CA ILE A 232 -22.41 22.62 17.64
C ILE A 232 -22.16 21.13 17.37
N LEU A 233 -22.33 20.27 18.38
CA LEU A 233 -22.15 18.82 18.24
C LEU A 233 -23.10 18.21 17.20
N TYR A 234 -24.36 18.68 17.15
CA TYR A 234 -25.32 18.27 16.15
C TYR A 234 -24.86 18.63 14.73
N LYS A 235 -24.41 19.87 14.50
CA LYS A 235 -23.88 20.29 13.19
C LYS A 235 -22.63 19.51 12.80
N LEU A 236 -21.72 19.28 13.75
CA LEU A 236 -20.51 18.49 13.53
C LEU A 236 -20.84 17.04 13.19
N LYS A 237 -21.78 16.43 13.93
CA LYS A 237 -22.23 15.05 13.67
C LYS A 237 -22.89 14.93 12.30
N ALA A 238 -23.82 15.82 11.96
CA ALA A 238 -24.48 15.81 10.65
C ALA A 238 -23.48 16.00 9.49
N THR A 239 -22.48 16.85 9.66
CA THR A 239 -21.43 17.09 8.65
C THR A 239 -20.50 15.87 8.52
N SER A 240 -20.06 15.34 9.66
CA SER A 240 -19.22 14.13 9.74
C SER A 240 -19.92 12.93 9.10
N GLU A 241 -21.19 12.69 9.44
CA GLU A 241 -22.01 11.63 8.85
C GLU A 241 -22.12 11.79 7.33
N LYS A 242 -22.36 13.00 6.83
CA LYS A 242 -22.37 13.26 5.38
C LYS A 242 -21.02 12.93 4.74
N LEU A 243 -19.92 13.44 5.29
CA LEU A 243 -18.57 13.16 4.80
C LEU A 243 -18.26 11.66 4.78
N PHE A 244 -18.55 10.93 5.85
CA PHE A 244 -18.32 9.48 5.90
C PHE A 244 -19.30 8.72 5.00
N SER A 245 -20.56 9.14 4.88
CA SER A 245 -21.51 8.48 3.99
C SER A 245 -21.11 8.59 2.51
N SER A 246 -20.58 9.75 2.09
CA SER A 246 -20.23 10.03 0.69
C SER A 246 -18.83 9.55 0.30
N SER A 247 -17.88 9.49 1.24
CA SER A 247 -16.46 9.23 0.94
C SER A 247 -15.89 8.00 1.65
N SER A 248 -16.65 7.31 2.50
CA SER A 248 -16.09 6.12 3.15
C SER A 248 -15.92 5.01 2.11
N LEU A 249 -14.69 4.53 1.99
CA LEU A 249 -14.41 3.31 1.25
C LEU A 249 -15.30 2.16 1.76
N VAL A 250 -15.65 2.16 3.04
CA VAL A 250 -16.55 1.18 3.65
C VAL A 250 -17.95 1.19 3.03
N SER A 251 -18.56 2.37 2.81
CA SER A 251 -19.89 2.45 2.21
C SER A 251 -19.85 1.99 0.76
N TYR A 252 -18.82 2.41 0.01
CA TYR A 252 -18.59 1.95 -1.37
C TYR A 252 -18.42 0.42 -1.44
N TRP A 253 -17.48 -0.15 -0.66
CA TRP A 253 -17.17 -1.57 -0.70
C TRP A 253 -18.30 -2.46 -0.17
N ARG A 254 -19.06 -1.97 0.82
CA ARG A 254 -20.23 -2.69 1.33
C ARG A 254 -21.42 -2.59 0.39
N TRP A 255 -21.52 -1.59 -0.49
CA TRP A 255 -22.63 -1.51 -1.44
C TRP A 255 -22.65 -2.69 -2.41
N GLY A 256 -21.49 -3.29 -2.70
CA GLY A 256 -21.38 -4.50 -3.51
C GLY A 256 -21.66 -5.82 -2.76
N VAL A 257 -21.66 -5.82 -1.43
CA VAL A 257 -22.01 -6.98 -0.61
C VAL A 257 -23.45 -6.77 -0.14
N GLY A 258 -24.41 -7.49 -0.71
CA GLY A 258 -25.82 -7.34 -0.36
C GLY A 258 -26.04 -7.47 1.15
N LYS A 259 -27.13 -6.88 1.66
CA LYS A 259 -27.49 -6.91 3.10
C LYS A 259 -27.51 -8.32 3.69
N ASP A 260 -27.65 -9.34 2.87
CA ASP A 260 -27.83 -10.73 3.27
C ASP A 260 -26.54 -11.58 3.15
N GLY A 261 -25.39 -10.94 2.91
CA GLY A 261 -24.12 -11.65 2.71
C GLY A 261 -24.02 -12.38 1.36
N GLU A 262 -25.10 -12.40 0.58
CA GLU A 262 -25.05 -12.69 -0.83
C GLU A 262 -24.34 -11.54 -1.55
N ILE A 263 -23.30 -11.88 -2.33
CA ILE A 263 -22.67 -10.95 -3.26
C ILE A 263 -23.80 -10.47 -4.17
N GLY A 264 -24.22 -9.22 -4.00
CA GLY A 264 -25.38 -8.73 -4.73
C GLY A 264 -25.06 -8.83 -6.21
N SER A 265 -25.96 -9.41 -7.00
CA SER A 265 -25.85 -9.53 -8.46
C SER A 265 -25.58 -8.19 -9.17
N ARG A 266 -25.84 -7.07 -8.49
CA ARG A 266 -25.52 -5.70 -8.93
C ARG A 266 -24.03 -5.32 -8.85
N ALA A 267 -23.22 -6.06 -8.11
CA ALA A 267 -21.78 -5.85 -7.99
C ALA A 267 -20.98 -6.45 -9.16
N GLU A 268 -21.59 -7.34 -9.95
CA GLU A 268 -20.98 -7.84 -11.19
C GLU A 268 -21.25 -6.91 -12.38
N GLU A 269 -22.35 -6.15 -12.37
CA GLU A 269 -22.72 -5.23 -13.46
C GLU A 269 -22.11 -3.82 -13.32
N ASN A 270 -21.82 -3.36 -12.10
CA ASN A 270 -21.10 -2.10 -11.91
C ASN A 270 -19.59 -2.39 -11.98
N GLU A 271 -18.95 -1.98 -13.07
CA GLU A 271 -17.50 -1.93 -13.20
C GLU A 271 -16.91 -1.28 -11.94
N ASP A 272 -16.12 -2.04 -11.18
CA ASP A 272 -15.38 -1.51 -10.02
C ASP A 272 -14.45 -0.40 -10.54
N PRO A 273 -14.67 0.90 -10.21
CA PRO A 273 -13.73 1.98 -10.54
C PRO A 273 -12.30 1.68 -10.12
N PHE A 274 -12.08 0.81 -9.14
CA PHE A 274 -10.77 0.29 -8.81
C PHE A 274 -10.58 -1.07 -9.46
N ASP A 275 -9.86 -1.11 -10.58
CA ASP A 275 -9.40 -2.39 -11.13
C ASP A 275 -8.35 -3.02 -10.19
N LEU A 276 -8.83 -3.76 -9.19
CA LEU A 276 -8.00 -4.48 -8.23
C LEU A 276 -7.36 -5.73 -8.82
N ARG A 277 -7.61 -6.08 -10.09
CA ARG A 277 -6.96 -7.23 -10.73
C ARG A 277 -5.45 -7.02 -10.78
N VAL A 278 -4.99 -5.81 -11.11
CA VAL A 278 -3.56 -5.51 -11.17
C VAL A 278 -2.89 -5.63 -9.79
N PRO A 279 -3.38 -5.01 -8.70
CA PRO A 279 -2.88 -5.26 -7.35
C PRO A 279 -2.89 -6.74 -6.94
N MET A 280 -3.97 -7.45 -7.28
CA MET A 280 -4.13 -8.88 -6.98
C MET A 280 -3.08 -9.74 -7.68
N GLU A 281 -2.87 -9.52 -8.98
CA GLU A 281 -1.83 -10.20 -9.75
C GLU A 281 -0.44 -9.93 -9.18
N ARG A 282 -0.18 -8.68 -8.76
CA ARG A 282 1.08 -8.31 -8.10
C ARG A 282 1.25 -9.00 -6.75
N VAL A 283 0.20 -9.14 -5.95
CA VAL A 283 0.23 -9.90 -4.69
C VAL A 283 0.50 -11.38 -4.95
N ALA A 284 -0.21 -11.99 -5.91
CA ALA A 284 0.01 -13.39 -6.29
C ALA A 284 1.44 -13.62 -6.79
N MET A 285 1.98 -12.71 -7.59
CA MET A 285 3.37 -12.76 -8.04
C MET A 285 4.36 -12.67 -6.88
N LYS A 286 4.18 -11.71 -5.96
CA LYS A 286 5.01 -11.59 -4.75
C LYS A 286 4.98 -12.85 -3.90
N THR A 287 3.81 -13.46 -3.76
CA THR A 287 3.63 -14.73 -3.04
C THR A 287 4.37 -15.87 -3.71
N LYS A 288 4.22 -16.05 -5.03
CA LYS A 288 4.95 -17.08 -5.79
C LYS A 288 6.45 -16.94 -5.63
N ILE A 289 6.99 -15.73 -5.75
CA ILE A 289 8.43 -15.49 -5.58
C ILE A 289 8.87 -15.77 -4.14
N SER A 290 8.10 -15.29 -3.14
CA SER A 290 8.38 -15.57 -1.71
C SER A 290 8.42 -17.07 -1.42
N ASN A 291 7.48 -17.84 -1.96
CA ASN A 291 7.43 -19.30 -1.82
C ASN A 291 8.62 -19.98 -2.50
N ARG A 292 8.99 -19.57 -3.72
CA ARG A 292 10.17 -20.12 -4.42
C ARG A 292 11.45 -19.87 -3.63
N LEU A 293 11.64 -18.64 -3.15
CA LEU A 293 12.81 -18.28 -2.35
C LEU A 293 12.87 -19.06 -1.03
N PHE A 294 11.72 -19.25 -0.38
CA PHE A 294 11.64 -20.07 0.83
C PHE A 294 12.01 -21.54 0.59
N LYS A 295 11.56 -22.12 -0.54
CA LYS A 295 11.96 -23.48 -0.94
C LYS A 295 13.46 -23.57 -1.24
N MET A 296 14.04 -22.56 -1.91
CA MET A 296 15.48 -22.50 -2.20
C MET A 296 16.29 -22.48 -0.89
N ILE A 297 15.87 -21.66 0.08
CA ILE A 297 16.54 -21.56 1.39
C ILE A 297 16.47 -22.89 2.16
N LYS A 298 15.38 -23.65 2.01
CA LYS A 298 15.24 -24.99 2.61
C LYS A 298 16.05 -26.07 1.92
N GLY A 299 16.66 -25.79 0.76
CA GLY A 299 17.35 -26.80 -0.05
C GLY A 299 16.37 -27.79 -0.70
N GLU A 300 15.09 -27.46 -0.82
CA GLU A 300 14.14 -28.24 -1.61
C GLU A 300 14.41 -27.95 -3.09
N ASP A 301 14.45 -28.97 -3.95
CA ASP A 301 14.63 -28.78 -5.40
C ASP A 301 13.48 -27.91 -5.96
N VAL A 302 13.80 -26.65 -6.28
CA VAL A 302 12.81 -25.61 -6.66
C VAL A 302 12.36 -25.71 -8.12
N LEU A 303 12.79 -26.74 -8.85
CA LEU A 303 12.27 -27.02 -10.18
C LEU A 303 10.84 -27.57 -10.07
N ASP A 304 9.90 -26.65 -9.88
CA ASP A 304 8.47 -26.85 -10.01
C ASP A 304 8.21 -27.53 -11.35
N GLU A 305 7.28 -28.48 -11.40
CA GLU A 305 6.98 -29.24 -12.63
C GLU A 305 6.67 -28.31 -13.81
N HIS A 306 6.07 -27.16 -13.52
CA HIS A 306 5.82 -26.11 -14.51
C HIS A 306 7.11 -25.47 -15.04
N ASP A 307 8.07 -25.13 -14.18
CA ASP A 307 9.36 -24.57 -14.62
C ASP A 307 10.16 -25.65 -15.36
N ARG A 308 10.07 -26.91 -14.93
CA ARG A 308 10.66 -28.06 -15.62
C ARG A 308 10.03 -28.24 -17.01
N PHE A 309 8.72 -28.09 -17.13
CA PHE A 309 7.97 -28.18 -18.39
C PHE A 309 8.25 -27.00 -19.33
N VAL A 310 8.32 -25.77 -18.80
CA VAL A 310 8.69 -24.58 -19.58
C VAL A 310 10.11 -24.72 -20.10
N LEU A 311 11.05 -25.14 -19.24
CA LEU A 311 12.43 -25.44 -19.64
C LEU A 311 12.50 -26.55 -20.70
N GLU A 312 11.69 -27.60 -20.57
CA GLU A 312 11.64 -28.69 -21.54
C GLU A 312 11.04 -28.24 -22.88
N ARG A 313 10.02 -27.39 -22.86
CA ARG A 313 9.42 -26.79 -24.07
C ARG A 313 10.41 -25.88 -24.78
N GLU A 314 11.10 -25.00 -24.05
CA GLU A 314 12.13 -24.13 -24.61
C GLU A 314 13.31 -24.93 -25.16
N HIS A 315 13.72 -26.02 -24.49
CA HIS A 315 14.75 -26.91 -25.00
C HIS A 315 14.31 -27.59 -26.31
N LYS A 316 13.04 -28.02 -26.42
CA LYS A 316 12.48 -28.57 -27.66
C LYS A 316 12.45 -27.54 -28.79
N GLU A 317 12.03 -26.31 -28.50
CA GLU A 317 11.99 -25.21 -29.49
C GLU A 317 13.40 -24.81 -29.95
N SER A 318 14.37 -24.74 -29.04
CA SER A 318 15.78 -24.47 -29.37
C SER A 318 16.39 -25.59 -30.24
N ASN A 319 16.13 -26.86 -29.91
CA ASN A 319 16.57 -28.01 -30.71
C ASN A 319 15.97 -27.97 -32.12
N LEU A 320 14.69 -27.61 -32.25
CA LEU A 320 14.03 -27.42 -33.55
C LEU A 320 14.73 -26.31 -34.35
N ARG A 321 14.97 -25.14 -33.75
CA ARG A 321 15.67 -24.02 -34.42
C ARG A 321 17.07 -24.42 -34.89
N MET A 322 17.84 -25.12 -34.05
CA MET A 322 19.18 -25.61 -34.43
C MET A 322 19.13 -26.63 -35.57
N SER A 323 18.10 -27.50 -35.59
CA SER A 323 17.87 -28.43 -36.70
C SER A 323 17.57 -27.70 -38.02
N TYR A 324 16.74 -26.65 -37.98
CA TYR A 324 16.47 -25.81 -39.15
C TYR A 324 17.72 -25.11 -39.66
N LEU A 325 18.56 -24.57 -38.76
CA LEU A 325 19.81 -23.91 -39.15
C LEU A 325 20.79 -24.90 -39.79
N LYS A 326 20.98 -26.10 -39.23
CA LYS A 326 21.82 -27.15 -39.84
C LYS A 326 21.30 -27.57 -41.21
N LYS A 327 19.98 -27.70 -41.38
CA LYS A 327 19.38 -28.04 -42.68
C LYS A 327 19.60 -26.94 -43.72
N ARG A 328 19.52 -25.67 -43.29
CA ARG A 328 19.81 -24.51 -44.15
C ARG A 328 21.29 -24.44 -44.53
N GLU A 329 22.21 -24.69 -43.60
CA GLU A 329 23.65 -24.77 -43.87
C GLU A 329 23.97 -25.92 -44.84
N ALA A 330 23.34 -27.08 -44.70
CA ALA A 330 23.51 -28.19 -45.63
C ALA A 330 23.06 -27.85 -47.07
N LEU A 331 21.95 -27.12 -47.21
CA LEU A 331 21.45 -26.63 -48.50
C LEU A 331 22.32 -25.52 -49.11
N MET A 332 23.01 -24.76 -48.27
CA MET A 332 23.93 -23.69 -48.69
C MET A 332 25.37 -24.18 -48.85
N SER A 333 25.67 -25.42 -48.42
CA SER A 333 26.98 -26.01 -48.65
C SER A 333 27.14 -26.24 -50.15
N PRO A 334 28.15 -25.64 -50.79
CA PRO A 334 28.37 -25.83 -52.21
C PRO A 334 28.81 -27.28 -52.39
N THR A 335 27.88 -28.14 -52.80
CA THR A 335 28.24 -29.43 -53.38
C THR A 335 29.11 -29.12 -54.58
N SER A 336 30.41 -29.34 -54.40
CA SER A 336 31.39 -29.31 -55.46
C SER A 336 30.93 -30.24 -56.59
N SER A 337 31.04 -29.72 -57.81
CA SER A 337 30.86 -30.42 -59.09
C SER A 337 29.46 -30.98 -59.38
N GLY A 338 28.60 -30.13 -59.92
CA GLY A 338 27.38 -30.56 -60.60
C GLY A 338 26.91 -29.52 -61.61
N LYS A 339 27.15 -29.79 -62.91
CA LYS A 339 26.81 -28.98 -64.09
C LYS A 339 25.49 -28.20 -63.95
N PHE A 340 25.60 -26.87 -63.96
CA PHE A 340 24.47 -25.96 -64.12
C PHE A 340 23.85 -26.18 -65.51
N LYS A 341 22.68 -26.81 -65.57
CA LYS A 341 21.79 -26.72 -66.74
C LYS A 341 21.01 -25.42 -66.62
N SER A 342 21.22 -24.53 -67.58
CA SER A 342 20.47 -23.29 -67.77
C SER A 342 18.98 -23.61 -67.95
N PHE A 343 18.15 -23.20 -67.00
CA PHE A 343 16.70 -23.21 -67.12
C PHE A 343 16.26 -21.83 -67.58
N SER A 344 15.84 -21.75 -68.85
CA SER A 344 15.21 -20.60 -69.48
C SER A 344 13.77 -20.45 -68.97
N PHE A 345 13.43 -19.24 -68.50
CA PHE A 345 12.11 -18.88 -68.02
C PHE A 345 11.27 -18.40 -69.21
N GLU A 346 10.29 -19.20 -69.63
CA GLU A 346 9.32 -18.83 -70.67
C GLU A 346 8.23 -17.91 -70.08
N SER A 347 8.09 -16.76 -70.73
CA SER A 347 7.02 -15.79 -70.55
C SER A 347 5.75 -16.32 -71.26
N GLY A 348 4.74 -16.68 -70.46
CA GLY A 348 3.43 -17.13 -70.93
C GLY A 348 2.34 -16.11 -70.62
N LYS A 349 1.67 -15.65 -71.68
CA LYS A 349 0.57 -14.67 -71.72
C LYS A 349 -0.73 -15.19 -71.07
N GLY A 350 -1.43 -14.25 -70.42
CA GLY A 350 -2.86 -13.91 -70.62
C GLY A 350 -3.96 -14.96 -70.34
N SER A 351 -4.87 -14.61 -69.42
CA SER A 351 -6.32 -14.82 -69.62
C SER A 351 -7.13 -13.96 -68.63
N GLU A 352 -8.09 -13.24 -69.18
CA GLU A 352 -9.14 -12.46 -68.52
C GLU A 352 -10.17 -13.34 -67.80
N CYS A 353 -10.84 -12.76 -66.79
CA CYS A 353 -12.20 -12.93 -66.25
C CYS A 353 -12.12 -12.40 -64.81
N GLY A 354 -12.78 -11.31 -64.38
CA GLY A 354 -14.15 -10.88 -64.63
C GLY A 354 -14.98 -11.18 -63.39
N GLY A 355 -15.44 -10.14 -62.68
CA GLY A 355 -16.52 -10.26 -61.68
C GLY A 355 -16.33 -9.54 -60.35
N GLU A 356 -17.07 -8.43 -60.20
CA GLU A 356 -17.81 -7.97 -59.01
C GLU A 356 -17.05 -7.84 -57.68
N GLY A 357 -16.91 -6.66 -57.06
CA GLY A 357 -17.93 -5.64 -56.87
C GLY A 357 -18.33 -5.60 -55.39
N ASN A 358 -17.61 -4.86 -54.55
CA ASN A 358 -18.23 -4.20 -53.41
C ASN A 358 -17.42 -2.97 -52.99
N LYS A 359 -18.04 -1.81 -53.21
CA LYS A 359 -17.63 -0.49 -52.71
C LYS A 359 -18.41 -0.24 -51.43
N ASP A 360 -17.72 0.23 -50.40
CA ASP A 360 -18.18 1.07 -49.28
C ASP A 360 -17.01 1.07 -48.29
N GLY A 361 -16.42 2.15 -47.80
CA GLY A 361 -16.56 3.57 -48.01
C GLY A 361 -15.45 4.15 -47.13
N ILE A 362 -14.44 4.76 -47.75
CA ILE A 362 -13.41 5.55 -47.07
C ILE A 362 -13.63 6.96 -47.58
N ASP A 363 -14.25 7.78 -46.76
CA ASP A 363 -14.16 9.23 -46.88
C ASP A 363 -13.99 9.85 -45.50
N SER A 364 -13.24 10.96 -45.51
CA SER A 364 -13.05 11.97 -44.48
C SER A 364 -11.86 11.81 -43.53
N LEU A 365 -10.69 12.10 -44.11
CA LEU A 365 -9.55 12.69 -43.45
C LEU A 365 -9.75 14.22 -43.38
N LYS A 366 -9.45 14.82 -42.21
CA LYS A 366 -9.12 16.23 -41.94
C LYS A 366 -10.26 17.27 -41.92
N ASP A 367 -10.59 17.68 -40.70
CA ASP A 367 -10.57 19.04 -40.12
C ASP A 367 -10.45 18.81 -38.59
N GLY A 368 -9.73 19.56 -37.74
CA GLY A 368 -9.28 20.93 -37.79
C GLY A 368 -9.64 21.60 -36.45
N MET A 369 -8.69 21.59 -35.51
CA MET A 369 -8.46 22.53 -34.39
C MET A 369 -9.43 22.70 -33.20
N ASP A 370 -8.75 22.92 -32.06
CA ASP A 370 -9.07 23.69 -30.86
C ASP A 370 -10.10 23.19 -29.84
N TYR A 371 -9.57 22.73 -28.69
CA TYR A 371 -9.98 22.93 -27.27
C TYR A 371 -9.05 22.03 -26.42
N ASP A 372 -8.44 22.40 -25.31
CA ASP A 372 -8.32 23.64 -24.56
C ASP A 372 -7.15 23.45 -23.58
N GLU A 373 -6.34 24.49 -23.41
CA GLU A 373 -5.19 24.55 -22.51
C GLU A 373 -5.67 24.68 -21.05
N GLY A 374 -6.09 23.57 -20.43
CA GLY A 374 -6.72 23.59 -19.10
C GLY A 374 -6.01 22.82 -17.98
N LEU A 375 -4.98 22.01 -18.25
CA LEU A 375 -4.50 21.02 -17.27
C LEU A 375 -3.01 21.06 -16.91
N GLN A 376 -2.24 22.03 -17.43
CA GLN A 376 -0.83 22.21 -17.06
C GLN A 376 -0.57 23.37 -16.09
N ALA A 377 -1.57 24.19 -15.75
CA ALA A 377 -1.42 25.28 -14.79
C ALA A 377 -1.62 24.88 -13.31
N THR A 378 -2.18 23.70 -13.01
CA THR A 378 -2.51 23.30 -11.63
C THR A 378 -1.45 22.40 -10.97
N LEU A 379 -0.49 21.87 -11.74
CA LEU A 379 0.57 20.98 -11.21
C LEU A 379 1.88 21.70 -10.85
N LEU A 380 1.98 23.01 -11.11
CA LEU A 380 3.13 23.85 -10.74
C LEU A 380 2.87 24.82 -9.59
N GLN A 381 1.66 24.86 -9.02
CA GLN A 381 1.36 25.66 -7.82
C GLN A 381 1.40 24.90 -6.49
N HIS A 382 1.63 23.57 -6.50
CA HIS A 382 1.64 22.79 -5.26
C HIS A 382 3.04 22.39 -4.76
N LYS A 383 4.11 22.92 -5.35
CA LYS A 383 5.51 22.61 -4.98
C LYS A 383 6.26 23.69 -4.18
N ASP A 384 5.70 24.90 -4.05
CA ASP A 384 6.34 26.02 -3.34
C ASP A 384 5.55 26.52 -2.09
N GLY A 385 4.62 25.72 -1.56
CA GLY A 385 3.72 26.11 -0.46
C GLY A 385 4.00 25.51 0.92
N PHE A 386 5.17 24.90 1.15
CA PHE A 386 5.53 24.32 2.46
C PHE A 386 6.98 24.63 2.86
N SER A 387 7.32 25.92 2.78
CA SER A 387 8.53 26.47 3.40
C SER A 387 8.13 27.73 4.17
N ASN A 388 8.43 27.76 5.47
CA ASN A 388 8.20 28.87 6.43
C ASN A 388 6.83 28.92 7.13
N ALA A 389 6.60 27.98 8.05
CA ALA A 389 5.98 28.32 9.33
C ALA A 389 7.08 28.34 10.39
N THR A 390 7.72 29.50 10.49
CA THR A 390 8.70 29.86 11.52
C THR A 390 8.02 29.70 12.88
N LEU A 391 8.47 28.74 13.69
CA LEU A 391 8.13 28.68 15.11
C LEU A 391 8.63 29.96 15.77
N GLY A 392 7.67 30.82 16.11
CA GLY A 392 7.89 32.08 16.80
C GLY A 392 8.59 31.82 18.14
N ASN A 393 9.73 32.49 18.26
CA ASN A 393 10.50 32.71 19.47
C ASN A 393 9.57 33.33 20.55
N PHE A 394 9.14 32.56 21.54
CA PHE A 394 8.57 33.12 22.76
C PHE A 394 9.73 33.55 23.66
N GLY A 395 10.13 34.80 23.49
CA GLY A 395 11.02 35.48 24.41
C GLY A 395 10.31 35.71 25.75
N SER A 396 11.00 35.35 26.83
CA SER A 396 10.72 35.81 28.17
C SER A 396 10.76 37.34 28.23
N PRO A 397 9.83 37.95 28.95
CA PRO A 397 10.28 38.90 29.96
C PRO A 397 9.51 38.68 31.25
N LEU A 398 10.24 38.63 32.37
CA LEU A 398 9.84 39.22 33.64
C LEU A 398 11.05 39.14 34.57
N GLY A 399 11.80 40.23 34.58
CA GLY A 399 12.54 40.64 35.76
C GLY A 399 11.66 41.62 36.54
N SER A 400 11.35 41.25 37.77
CA SER A 400 11.22 42.10 38.97
C SER A 400 10.96 41.18 40.15
#